data_AF-A0AA42BDE8-F1
#
_entry.id   AF-A0AA42BDE8-F1
#
_cell.length_a   1.000
_cell.length_b   1.000
_cell.length_c   1.000
_cell.angle_alpha   90.00
_cell.angle_beta   90.00
_cell.angle_gamma   90.00
#
_symmetry.space_group_name_H-M   'P 1'
#
loop_
_entity.id
_entity.type
_entity.pdbx_description
1 polymer ?
#
loop_
_entity_poly.entity_id
_entity_poly.type
_entity_poly.pdbx_seq_one_letter_code
_entity_poly.pdbx_strand_id
1 'polypeptide(L)'
;MAPFWLALLVLLVMALKTSPNNQLYQGADKLYHWIGFATLTFTAHLAFPRVKLGLLLICILIGATSIELLQALSPARTASLGDMTVNIVGVLTGLGATQLVRKPLRYAPPDRRRSHKRKRRSHNRRREDIDEGSR
;
A
#
# COMPACT_ATOMS: atom_id res chain seq x y z
N MET A 1 -6.72 11.02 -7.99
CA MET A 1 -8.13 10.54 -8.10
C MET A 1 -8.38 9.78 -9.39
N ALA A 2 -8.02 10.33 -10.57
CA ALA A 2 -8.17 9.65 -11.86
C ALA A 2 -7.73 8.16 -11.92
N PRO A 3 -6.55 7.75 -11.40
CA PRO A 3 -6.15 6.34 -11.47
C PRO A 3 -7.04 5.41 -10.65
N PHE A 4 -7.63 5.89 -9.55
CA PHE A 4 -8.59 5.12 -8.76
C PHE A 4 -9.87 4.84 -9.55
N TRP A 5 -10.45 5.89 -10.16
CA TRP A 5 -11.65 5.74 -10.97
C TRP A 5 -11.42 4.86 -12.20
N LEU A 6 -10.26 4.98 -12.84
CA LEU A 6 -9.88 4.12 -13.95
C LEU A 6 -9.74 2.66 -13.50
N ALA A 7 -9.04 2.39 -12.38
CA ALA A 7 -8.89 1.04 -11.84
C ALA A 7 -10.25 0.42 -11.46
N LEU A 8 -11.13 1.22 -10.84
CA LEU A 8 -12.49 0.80 -10.49
C LEU A 8 -13.31 0.46 -11.75
N LEU A 9 -13.29 1.33 -12.76
CA LEU A 9 -14.00 1.12 -14.01
C LEU A 9 -13.52 -0.15 -14.72
N VAL A 10 -12.20 -0.31 -14.87
CA VAL A 10 -11.61 -1.50 -15.50
C VAL A 10 -11.97 -2.78 -14.75
N LEU A 11 -11.90 -2.75 -13.41
CA LEU A 11 -12.28 -3.90 -12.57
C LEU A 11 -13.76 -4.26 -12.78
N LEU A 12 -14.66 -3.28 -12.75
CA LEU A 12 -16.10 -3.50 -12.94
C LEU A 12 -16.42 -4.07 -14.32
N VAL A 13 -15.85 -3.49 -15.38
CA VAL A 13 -16.05 -3.97 -16.76
C VAL A 13 -15.54 -5.39 -16.89
N MET A 14 -14.34 -5.70 -16.37
CA MET A 14 -13.75 -7.03 -16.47
C MET A 14 -14.51 -8.07 -15.64
N ALA A 15 -14.98 -7.70 -14.44
CA ALA A 15 -15.67 -8.62 -13.54
C ALA A 15 -17.10 -8.94 -14.01
N LEU A 16 -17.81 -7.96 -14.57
CA LEU A 16 -19.21 -8.14 -15.01
C LEU A 16 -19.33 -8.62 -16.46
N LYS A 17 -18.21 -8.68 -17.20
CA LYS A 17 -18.19 -9.21 -18.57
C LYS A 17 -18.60 -10.68 -18.58
N THR A 18 -19.71 -10.96 -19.24
CA THR A 18 -20.35 -12.29 -19.30
C THR A 18 -19.69 -13.22 -20.32
N SER A 19 -19.00 -12.68 -21.33
CA SER A 19 -18.30 -13.49 -22.31
C SER A 19 -17.10 -14.19 -21.66
N PRO A 20 -16.86 -15.49 -21.94
CA PRO A 20 -15.65 -16.15 -21.49
C PRO A 20 -14.46 -15.35 -22.03
N ASN A 21 -13.66 -14.77 -21.14
CA ASN A 21 -12.39 -14.22 -21.57
C ASN A 21 -11.58 -15.37 -22.14
N ASN A 22 -10.92 -15.16 -23.28
CA ASN A 22 -9.93 -16.10 -23.79
C ASN A 22 -8.82 -16.20 -22.73
N GLN A 23 -8.96 -17.15 -21.82
CA GLN A 23 -8.03 -17.33 -20.73
C GLN A 23 -6.71 -17.80 -21.37
N LEU A 24 -5.63 -17.04 -21.13
CA LEU A 24 -4.31 -17.41 -21.64
C LEU A 24 -3.86 -18.77 -21.07
N TYR A 25 -4.32 -19.08 -19.85
CA TYR A 25 -4.09 -20.34 -19.15
C TYR A 25 -5.16 -20.53 -18.06
N GLN A 26 -5.26 -21.75 -17.53
CA GLN A 26 -6.20 -22.10 -16.47
C GLN A 26 -5.92 -21.31 -15.18
N GLY A 27 -6.89 -20.52 -14.72
CA GLY A 27 -6.74 -19.68 -13.51
C GLY A 27 -6.28 -18.23 -13.77
N ALA A 28 -6.17 -17.81 -15.04
CA ALA A 28 -5.86 -16.42 -15.38
C ALA A 28 -6.91 -15.43 -14.83
N ASP A 29 -8.16 -15.86 -14.69
CA ASP A 29 -9.23 -15.11 -14.03
C ASP A 29 -8.89 -14.73 -12.59
N LYS A 30 -8.35 -15.66 -11.80
CA LYS A 30 -7.92 -15.41 -10.42
C LYS A 30 -6.77 -14.42 -10.37
N LEU A 31 -5.82 -14.51 -11.31
CA LEU A 31 -4.74 -13.54 -11.39
C LEU A 31 -5.29 -12.13 -11.66
N TYR A 32 -6.27 -11.99 -12.56
CA TYR A 32 -6.90 -10.69 -12.85
C TYR A 32 -7.65 -10.13 -11.64
N HIS A 33 -8.37 -10.95 -10.87
CA HIS A 33 -9.01 -10.53 -9.63
C HIS A 33 -7.97 -10.04 -8.61
N TRP A 34 -6.91 -10.81 -8.40
CA TRP A 34 -5.84 -10.45 -7.48
C TRP A 34 -5.19 -9.10 -7.84
N ILE A 35 -4.74 -8.94 -9.09
CA ILE A 35 -4.10 -7.71 -9.57
C ILE A 35 -5.08 -6.53 -9.54
N GLY A 36 -6.33 -6.77 -9.93
CA GLY A 36 -7.39 -5.77 -9.96
C GLY A 36 -7.69 -5.20 -8.57
N PHE A 37 -7.94 -6.06 -7.58
CA PHE A 37 -8.21 -5.62 -6.21
C PHE A 37 -6.97 -5.04 -5.51
N ALA A 38 -5.76 -5.53 -5.81
CA ALA A 38 -4.52 -4.94 -5.32
C ALA A 38 -4.33 -3.51 -5.86
N THR A 39 -4.53 -3.32 -7.16
CA THR A 39 -4.41 -2.01 -7.82
C THR A 39 -5.49 -1.04 -7.33
N LEU A 40 -6.73 -1.50 -7.20
CA LEU A 40 -7.83 -0.70 -6.66
C LEU A 40 -7.54 -0.23 -5.23
N THR A 41 -7.06 -1.14 -4.37
CA THR A 41 -6.73 -0.81 -2.97
C THR A 41 -5.57 0.18 -2.88
N PHE A 42 -4.53 -0.03 -3.67
CA PHE A 42 -3.38 0.87 -3.70
C PHE A 42 -3.76 2.27 -4.19
N THR A 43 -4.49 2.36 -5.31
CA THR A 43 -4.92 3.64 -5.89
C THR A 43 -5.97 4.35 -5.04
N ALA A 44 -6.84 3.61 -4.34
CA ALA A 44 -7.79 4.16 -3.38
C ALA A 44 -7.06 4.84 -2.22
N HIS A 45 -6.02 4.22 -1.67
CA HIS A 45 -5.24 4.82 -0.58
C HIS A 45 -4.52 6.11 -1.02
N LEU A 46 -3.99 6.14 -2.24
CA LEU A 46 -3.39 7.35 -2.82
C LEU A 46 -4.44 8.44 -3.12
N ALA A 47 -5.64 8.05 -3.53
CA ALA A 47 -6.75 8.96 -3.80
C ALA A 47 -7.35 9.53 -2.50
N PHE A 48 -7.40 8.75 -1.43
CA PHE A 48 -8.09 9.15 -0.20
C PHE A 48 -7.15 9.09 1.02
N PRO A 49 -6.04 9.87 1.05
CA PRO A 49 -5.00 9.75 2.08
C PRO A 49 -5.49 10.14 3.49
N ARG A 50 -6.60 10.87 3.59
CA ARG A 50 -7.23 11.29 4.86
C ARG A 50 -8.22 10.27 5.41
N VAL A 51 -8.62 9.28 4.61
CA VAL A 51 -9.58 8.25 5.03
C VAL A 51 -8.85 7.22 5.89
N LYS A 52 -9.50 6.77 6.98
CA LYS A 52 -8.95 5.72 7.84
C LYS A 52 -8.80 4.44 7.02
N LEU A 53 -7.64 3.80 7.14
CA LEU A 53 -7.30 2.60 6.38
C LEU A 53 -8.34 1.47 6.57
N GLY A 54 -8.83 1.28 7.78
CA GLY A 54 -9.89 0.31 8.08
C GLY A 54 -11.21 0.61 7.35
N LEU A 55 -11.59 1.88 7.23
CA LEU A 55 -12.81 2.26 6.49
C LEU A 55 -12.64 1.99 5.00
N LEU A 56 -11.48 2.31 4.44
CA LEU A 56 -11.15 2.05 3.04
C LEU A 56 -11.19 0.54 2.73
N LEU A 57 -10.67 -0.30 3.63
CA LEU A 57 -10.76 -1.76 3.53
C LEU A 57 -12.20 -2.25 3.54
N ILE A 58 -13.02 -1.77 4.49
CA ILE A 58 -14.44 -2.14 4.57
C ILE A 58 -15.16 -1.78 3.27
N CYS A 59 -14.96 -0.56 2.75
CA CYS A 59 -15.58 -0.14 1.50
C CYS A 59 -15.18 -1.02 0.30
N ILE A 60 -13.90 -1.39 0.19
CA ILE A 60 -13.42 -2.24 -0.91
C ILE A 60 -13.96 -3.67 -0.78
N LEU A 61 -14.00 -4.22 0.43
CA LEU A 61 -14.57 -5.56 0.67
C LEU A 61 -16.06 -5.60 0.36
N ILE A 62 -16.83 -4.58 0.77
CA ILE A 62 -18.24 -4.44 0.39
C ILE A 62 -18.38 -4.39 -1.13
N GLY A 63 -17.52 -3.64 -1.82
CA GLY A 63 -17.49 -3.60 -3.28
C GLY A 63 -17.18 -4.97 -3.91
N ALA A 64 -16.20 -5.70 -3.37
CA ALA A 64 -15.83 -7.03 -3.83
C ALA A 64 -17.00 -8.03 -3.70
N THR A 65 -17.64 -8.07 -2.53
CA THR A 65 -18.80 -8.92 -2.27
C THR A 65 -20.00 -8.53 -3.15
N SER A 66 -20.18 -7.23 -3.40
CA SER A 66 -21.25 -6.74 -4.29
C SER A 66 -21.04 -7.20 -5.73
N ILE A 67 -19.80 -7.18 -6.23
CA ILE A 67 -19.46 -7.69 -7.57
C ILE A 67 -19.74 -9.19 -7.65
N GLU A 68 -19.35 -9.97 -6.65
CA GLU A 68 -19.59 -11.41 -6.59
C GLU A 68 -21.09 -11.74 -6.55
N LEU A 69 -21.88 -10.95 -5.80
CA LEU A 69 -23.34 -11.08 -5.79
C LEU A 69 -23.94 -10.76 -7.16
N LEU A 70 -23.48 -9.72 -7.84
CA LEU A 70 -23.91 -9.38 -9.19
C LEU A 70 -23.54 -10.48 -10.21
N GLN A 71 -22.37 -11.10 -10.05
CA GLN A 71 -21.97 -12.25 -10.86
C GLN A 71 -22.86 -13.47 -10.59
N ALA A 72 -23.26 -13.71 -9.34
CA ALA A 72 -24.17 -14.80 -8.96
C ALA A 72 -25.57 -14.67 -9.58
N LEU A 73 -26.02 -13.43 -9.84
CA LEU A 73 -27.28 -13.15 -10.54
C LEU A 73 -27.16 -13.34 -12.06
N SER A 74 -25.94 -13.51 -12.59
CA SER A 74 -25.71 -13.70 -14.02
C SER A 74 -25.86 -15.18 -14.38
N PRO A 75 -26.76 -15.56 -15.30
CA PRO A 75 -27.03 -16.98 -15.63
C PRO A 75 -25.82 -17.78 -16.13
N ALA A 76 -24.79 -17.07 -16.60
CA ALA A 76 -23.57 -17.64 -17.17
C ALA A 76 -22.39 -17.76 -16.20
N ARG A 77 -22.54 -17.36 -14.93
CA ARG A 77 -21.47 -17.44 -13.93
C ARG A 77 -21.97 -17.92 -12.57
N THR A 78 -21.21 -18.82 -11.98
CA THR A 78 -21.36 -19.20 -10.57
C THR A 78 -20.42 -18.34 -9.73
N ALA A 79 -20.94 -17.71 -8.67
CA ALA A 79 -20.09 -17.14 -7.64
C ALA A 79 -19.27 -18.26 -6.99
N SER A 80 -17.99 -17.98 -6.76
CA SER A 80 -17.02 -18.97 -6.29
C SER A 80 -16.33 -18.45 -5.04
N LEU A 81 -16.34 -19.25 -3.97
CA LEU A 81 -15.55 -18.99 -2.75
C LEU A 81 -14.05 -18.79 -3.05
N GLY A 82 -13.57 -19.38 -4.15
CA GLY A 82 -12.21 -19.16 -4.64
C GLY A 82 -11.97 -17.72 -5.07
N ASP A 83 -12.94 -17.08 -5.72
CA ASP A 83 -12.84 -15.69 -6.17
C ASP A 83 -12.88 -14.74 -4.98
N MET A 84 -13.74 -15.01 -3.98
CA MET A 84 -13.75 -14.22 -2.74
C MET A 84 -12.41 -14.27 -2.00
N THR A 85 -11.78 -15.46 -1.92
CA THR A 85 -10.47 -15.62 -1.29
C THR A 85 -9.40 -14.82 -2.02
N VAL A 86 -9.40 -14.88 -3.36
CA VAL A 86 -8.46 -14.14 -4.21
C VAL A 86 -8.66 -12.63 -4.09
N ASN A 87 -9.90 -12.16 -3.99
CA ASN A 87 -10.24 -10.76 -3.77
C ASN A 87 -9.64 -10.27 -2.44
N ILE A 88 -9.82 -11.02 -1.35
CA ILE A 88 -9.25 -10.69 -0.03
C ILE A 88 -7.72 -10.61 -0.10
N VAL A 89 -7.07 -11.60 -0.73
CA VAL A 89 -5.60 -11.60 -0.90
C VAL A 89 -5.15 -10.39 -1.73
N GLY A 90 -5.89 -10.02 -2.78
CA GLY A 90 -5.62 -8.83 -3.58
C GLY A 90 -5.68 -7.55 -2.75
N VAL A 91 -6.74 -7.38 -1.96
CA VAL A 91 -6.90 -6.24 -1.04
C VAL A 91 -5.74 -6.16 -0.04
N LEU A 92 -5.38 -7.28 0.60
CA LEU A 92 -4.25 -7.33 1.54
C LEU A 92 -2.90 -7.02 0.86
N THR A 93 -2.73 -7.46 -0.39
CA THR A 93 -1.52 -7.19 -1.18
C THR A 93 -1.39 -5.70 -1.50
N GLY A 94 -2.47 -5.08 -1.99
CA GLY A 94 -2.52 -3.65 -2.25
C GLY A 94 -2.27 -2.83 -0.99
N LEU A 95 -2.84 -3.26 0.14
CA LEU A 95 -2.59 -2.67 1.45
C LEU A 95 -1.10 -2.75 1.84
N GLY A 96 -0.48 -3.91 1.73
CA GLY A 96 0.95 -4.09 1.98
C GLY A 96 1.81 -3.13 1.15
N ALA A 97 1.47 -2.95 -0.13
CA ALA A 97 2.14 -2.01 -1.01
C ALA A 97 2.02 -0.55 -0.52
N THR A 98 0.87 -0.16 0.04
CA THR A 98 0.74 1.19 0.62
C THR A 98 1.69 1.44 1.78
N GLN A 99 2.00 0.42 2.59
CA GLN A 99 2.92 0.55 3.72
C GLN A 99 4.37 0.75 3.28
N LEU A 100 4.76 0.20 2.12
CA LEU A 100 6.07 0.42 1.53
C LEU A 100 6.25 1.88 1.09
N VAL A 101 5.19 2.49 0.55
CA VAL A 101 5.20 3.91 0.12
C VAL A 101 5.11 4.87 1.32
N ARG A 102 4.42 4.47 2.39
CA ARG A 102 4.25 5.30 3.59
C ARG A 102 5.46 5.32 4.52
N LYS A 103 6.34 4.32 4.47
CA LYS A 103 7.59 4.37 5.23
C LYS A 103 8.40 5.53 4.65
N PRO A 104 8.66 6.62 5.39
CA PRO A 104 9.75 7.48 5.00
C PRO A 104 10.97 6.56 4.99
N LEU A 105 11.72 6.52 3.88
CA LEU A 105 13.10 6.06 3.91
C LEU A 105 13.67 6.71 5.17
N ARG A 106 14.03 5.91 6.18
CA ARG A 106 14.70 6.39 7.38
C ARG A 106 16.06 6.90 6.92
N TYR A 107 16.07 8.09 6.34
CA TYR A 107 17.25 8.92 6.25
C TYR A 107 17.52 9.29 7.70
N ALA A 108 18.35 8.48 8.36
CA ALA A 108 18.94 8.87 9.62
C ALA A 108 19.91 10.01 9.26
N PRO A 109 19.60 11.28 9.57
CA PRO A 109 20.60 12.32 9.40
C PRO A 109 21.83 11.92 10.24
N PRO A 110 23.06 12.10 9.73
CA PRO A 110 24.26 11.79 10.50
C PRO A 110 24.20 12.55 11.83
N ASP A 111 24.28 11.79 12.93
CA ASP A 111 24.19 12.27 14.30
C ASP A 111 25.16 13.44 14.55
N ARG A 112 24.66 14.67 14.42
CA ARG A 112 25.43 15.90 14.67
C ARG A 112 25.76 16.10 16.16
N ARG A 113 25.21 15.30 17.10
CA ARG A 113 25.49 15.47 18.55
C ARG A 113 26.90 15.05 18.94
N ARG A 114 27.60 14.23 18.15
CA ARG A 114 29.00 13.86 18.48
C ARG A 114 30.01 14.97 18.18
N SER A 115 29.72 15.89 17.26
CA SER A 115 30.67 16.96 16.89
C SER A 115 30.76 18.06 17.96
N HIS A 116 29.64 18.47 18.55
CA HIS A 116 29.64 19.52 19.58
C HIS A 116 30.32 19.09 20.90
N LYS A 117 30.24 17.80 21.27
CA LYS A 117 30.90 17.30 22.48
C LYS A 117 32.43 17.23 22.33
N ARG A 118 32.93 16.96 21.13
CA ARG A 118 34.38 16.95 20.83
C ARG A 118 34.96 18.37 20.81
N LYS A 119 34.23 19.35 20.29
CA LYS A 119 34.67 20.76 20.26
C LYS A 119 34.68 21.43 21.63
N ARG A 120 33.77 21.05 22.54
CA ARG A 120 33.79 21.53 23.94
C ARG A 120 34.94 20.95 24.75
N ARG A 121 35.28 19.67 24.55
CA ARG A 121 36.41 19.03 25.26
C ARG A 121 37.77 19.58 24.85
N SER A 122 37.98 19.97 23.59
CA SER A 122 39.25 20.59 23.18
C SER A 122 39.41 22.01 23.73
N HIS A 123 38.31 22.77 23.87
CA HIS A 123 38.37 24.11 24.45
C HIS A 123 38.66 24.10 25.96
N ASN A 124 38.20 23.08 26.70
CA ASN A 124 38.46 23.02 28.14
C ASN A 124 39.92 22.67 28.45
N ARG A 125 40.49 21.67 27.75
CA ARG A 125 41.90 21.30 27.93
C ARG A 125 42.87 22.44 27.65
N ARG A 126 42.59 23.25 26.61
CA ARG A 126 43.44 24.38 26.24
C ARG A 126 43.45 25.52 27.25
N ARG A 127 42.48 25.57 28.17
CA ARG A 127 42.46 26.57 29.26
C ARG A 127 43.23 26.08 30.48
N GLU A 128 43.18 24.79 30.77
CA GLU A 128 43.93 24.17 31.87
C GLU A 128 45.45 24.31 31.64
N ASP A 129 45.92 24.10 30.41
CA ASP A 129 47.35 24.24 30.06
C ASP A 129 47.91 25.69 30.23
N ILE A 130 47.06 26.72 30.18
CA ILE A 130 47.48 28.13 30.30
C ILE A 130 47.63 28.55 31.77
N ASP A 131 46.79 28.00 32.65
CA ASP A 131 46.84 28.28 34.09
C ASP A 131 47.98 27.53 34.80
N GLU A 132 48.45 26.41 34.26
CA GLU A 132 49.60 25.68 34.82
C GLU A 132 50.96 26.28 34.42
N GLY A 133 51.07 26.90 33.23
CA GLY A 133 52.32 27.55 32.78
C GLY A 133 52.60 28.94 33.36
N SER A 134 51.72 29.44 34.23
CA SER A 134 51.79 30.78 34.83
C SER A 134 52.03 30.77 36.35
N ARG A 135 52.38 29.60 36.91
CA ARG A 135 52.87 29.41 38.28
C ARG A 135 54.33 29.01 38.27
#